data_AF-A0A2A5GA06-F1
#
_entry.id   AF-A0A2A5GA06-F1
#
_cell.length_a   1.000
_cell.length_b   1.000
_cell.length_c   1.000
_cell.angle_alpha   90.00
_cell.angle_beta   90.00
_cell.angle_gamma   90.00
#
_symmetry.space_group_name_H-M   'P 1'
#
loop_
_entity.id
_entity.type
_entity.pdbx_description
1 polymer ?
#
loop_
_entity_poly.entity_id
_entity_poly.type
_entity_poly.pdbx_seq_one_letter_code
_entity_poly.pdbx_strand_id
1 'polypeptide(L)'
;MRLFSAELHGHIYFFGLCLLAIGMPLSNLLMSISMFILAGNWLAGGDIKEKFIAFWQNKSALLISSIWLIFLIGLLWTENLSAGLNDLRLKLPILILPLIISTSTRLTQRQFQNLMCVFIVTITSVSLYGIFSLIIEPQSTNIRNIMPISRTRFSLMACVAIFALAYLIFKSEHRLWLKIASLLLVIWLIYFLFLMKSITGIVLLVTVAFALLVYWAVKMENRLLKFASVAGLAAIPIILFFYINHHTTQFHRVNHIDLTHLEISSENGEKYYHNVKNKQVENGNFVWIYLAEKELKKTWNTRSNFDYKGNDLKGQELRMTLWRFLTSKGLRKDKSGLSQLTEKEIIAIENGIANYRYMGKDNFEIRVEKIIWEFDNYRRRGNPEGNSVTQRLEFWKTTLGVIKKNPLIGVGTGDLQNELDIEYEKIGMMSKKYWLKPHNEYLSIAVTTGLAGLLFFLTCLFVPAFLSGKMFDYFYATFFIIALLCMLTEDTLGTQAGVTFFTFFSCVFLFARED
;
A
#
# COMPACT_ATOMS: atom_id res chain seq x y z
N MET A 1 -32.03 33.82 3.12
CA MET A 1 -31.70 34.60 4.33
C MET A 1 -30.57 33.89 5.05
N ARG A 2 -29.48 34.57 5.42
CA ARG A 2 -28.37 33.96 6.17
C ARG A 2 -28.78 33.78 7.62
N LEU A 3 -28.52 32.62 8.20
CA LEU A 3 -28.88 32.35 9.60
C LEU A 3 -27.88 32.97 10.60
N PHE A 4 -26.62 33.19 10.20
CA PHE A 4 -25.57 33.74 11.05
C PHE A 4 -24.75 34.83 10.34
N SER A 5 -23.88 35.52 11.10
CA SER A 5 -22.92 36.47 10.54
C SER A 5 -21.92 35.77 9.62
N ALA A 6 -21.42 36.49 8.60
CA ALA A 6 -20.45 35.93 7.65
C ALA A 6 -19.16 35.45 8.36
N GLU A 7 -18.75 36.17 9.39
CA GLU A 7 -17.61 35.80 10.24
C GLU A 7 -17.84 34.48 10.96
N LEU A 8 -19.02 34.28 11.58
CA LEU A 8 -19.33 33.03 12.27
C LEU A 8 -19.37 31.84 11.30
N HIS A 9 -19.93 32.04 10.10
CA HIS A 9 -19.90 31.02 9.05
C HIS A 9 -18.47 30.63 8.62
N GLY A 10 -17.57 31.60 8.51
CA GLY A 10 -16.15 31.35 8.22
C GLY A 10 -15.45 30.53 9.31
N HIS A 11 -15.72 30.84 10.58
CA HIS A 11 -15.20 30.08 11.71
C HIS A 11 -15.72 28.64 11.75
N ILE A 12 -17.03 28.43 11.55
CA ILE A 12 -17.63 27.08 11.51
C ILE A 12 -17.08 26.28 10.32
N TYR A 13 -16.91 26.92 9.16
CA TYR A 13 -16.30 26.28 7.99
C TYR A 13 -14.88 25.81 8.28
N PHE A 14 -14.03 26.70 8.80
CA PHE A 14 -12.66 26.37 9.16
C PHE A 14 -12.58 25.28 10.24
N PHE A 15 -13.44 25.36 11.26
CA PHE A 15 -13.57 24.32 12.28
C PHE A 15 -13.95 22.97 11.67
N GLY A 16 -14.91 22.95 10.74
CA GLY A 16 -15.31 21.75 10.01
C GLY A 16 -14.15 21.13 9.24
N LEU A 17 -13.34 21.92 8.53
CA LEU A 17 -12.14 21.44 7.83
C LEU A 17 -11.11 20.86 8.79
N CYS A 18 -10.83 21.54 9.91
CA CYS A 18 -9.93 21.04 10.95
C CYS A 18 -10.43 19.72 11.54
N LEU A 19 -11.73 19.62 11.84
CA LEU A 19 -12.34 18.40 12.34
C LEU A 19 -12.26 17.26 11.33
N LEU A 20 -12.36 17.54 10.03
CA LEU A 20 -12.18 16.55 8.97
C LEU A 20 -10.74 16.06 8.93
N ALA A 21 -9.78 16.97 9.01
CA ALA A 21 -8.34 16.68 9.06
C ALA A 21 -7.97 15.82 10.28
N ILE A 22 -8.61 16.05 11.43
CA ILE A 22 -8.48 15.24 12.65
C ILE A 22 -9.15 13.87 12.46
N GLY A 23 -10.36 13.84 11.88
CA GLY A 23 -11.16 12.62 11.70
C GLY A 23 -10.52 11.60 10.77
N MET A 24 -9.87 12.05 9.69
CA MET A 24 -9.24 11.17 8.70
C MET A 24 -8.33 10.08 9.29
N PRO A 25 -7.36 10.40 10.16
CA PRO A 25 -6.49 9.39 10.79
C PRO A 25 -7.07 8.74 12.05
N LEU A 26 -8.17 9.25 12.61
CA LEU A 26 -8.69 8.82 13.90
C LEU A 26 -10.00 8.01 13.83
N SER A 27 -11.01 8.47 13.09
CA SER A 27 -12.34 7.88 13.15
C SER A 27 -13.24 8.23 11.98
N ASN A 28 -13.90 7.19 11.45
CA ASN A 28 -14.99 7.31 10.48
C ASN A 28 -16.15 8.19 11.00
N LEU A 29 -16.47 8.08 12.29
CA LEU A 29 -17.53 8.89 12.90
C LEU A 29 -17.18 10.38 12.86
N LEU A 30 -15.94 10.72 13.20
CA LEU A 30 -15.51 12.12 13.24
C LEU A 30 -15.48 12.74 11.84
N MET A 31 -15.09 11.96 10.82
CA MET A 31 -15.23 12.38 9.42
C MET A 31 -16.68 12.67 9.06
N SER A 32 -17.62 11.79 9.41
CA SER A 32 -19.05 11.99 9.14
C SER A 32 -19.61 13.23 9.86
N ILE A 33 -19.28 13.43 11.14
CA ILE A 33 -19.69 14.61 11.91
C ILE A 33 -19.18 15.88 11.25
N SER A 34 -17.90 15.91 10.87
CA SER A 34 -17.33 17.05 10.15
C SER A 34 -18.05 17.32 8.82
N MET A 35 -18.36 16.28 8.04
CA MET A 35 -19.12 16.43 6.80
C MET A 35 -20.52 17.03 7.03
N PHE A 36 -21.21 16.62 8.10
CA PHE A 36 -22.50 17.23 8.47
C PHE A 36 -22.37 18.68 8.91
N ILE A 37 -21.33 19.03 9.67
CA ILE A 37 -21.07 20.42 10.08
C ILE A 37 -20.80 21.29 8.84
N LEU A 38 -19.95 20.83 7.92
CA LEU A 38 -19.64 21.54 6.68
C LEU A 38 -20.88 21.74 5.82
N ALA A 39 -21.67 20.67 5.60
CA ALA A 39 -22.90 20.75 4.80
C ALA A 39 -23.97 21.62 5.46
N GLY A 40 -24.18 21.47 6.77
CA GLY A 40 -25.13 22.28 7.55
C GLY A 40 -24.75 23.76 7.54
N ASN A 41 -23.47 24.08 7.72
CA ASN A 41 -22.97 25.46 7.63
C ASN A 41 -23.13 26.04 6.22
N TRP A 42 -22.87 25.24 5.18
CA TRP A 42 -23.03 25.66 3.79
C TRP A 42 -24.48 26.03 3.47
N LEU A 43 -25.45 25.22 3.92
CA LEU A 43 -26.89 25.47 3.79
C LEU A 43 -27.34 26.68 4.62
N ALA A 44 -26.90 26.77 5.88
CA ALA A 44 -27.25 27.86 6.79
C ALA A 44 -26.71 29.23 6.33
N GLY A 45 -25.62 29.23 5.56
CA GLY A 45 -25.01 30.43 4.99
C GLY A 45 -25.82 31.12 3.90
N GLY A 46 -27.00 30.60 3.52
CA GLY A 46 -27.87 31.21 2.51
C GLY A 46 -27.24 31.24 1.11
N ASP A 47 -27.77 32.12 0.24
CA ASP A 47 -27.29 32.37 -1.14
C ASP A 47 -27.06 31.09 -1.94
N ILE A 48 -27.96 30.11 -1.75
CA ILE A 48 -27.84 28.76 -2.29
C ILE A 48 -27.80 28.81 -3.81
N LYS A 49 -28.63 29.67 -4.42
CA LYS A 49 -28.68 29.84 -5.88
C LYS A 49 -27.35 30.33 -6.43
N GLU A 50 -26.77 31.37 -5.81
CA GLU A 50 -25.50 31.95 -6.19
C GLU A 50 -24.35 30.95 -6.02
N LYS A 51 -24.34 30.19 -4.91
CA LYS A 51 -23.35 29.12 -4.68
C LYS A 51 -23.45 28.02 -5.73
N PHE A 52 -24.66 27.58 -6.10
CA PHE A 52 -24.82 26.59 -7.17
C PHE A 52 -24.36 27.14 -8.52
N ILE A 53 -24.64 28.41 -8.84
CA ILE A 53 -24.13 29.06 -10.06
C ILE A 53 -22.59 29.08 -10.04
N ALA A 54 -21.98 29.49 -8.92
CA ALA A 54 -20.52 29.50 -8.77
C ALA A 54 -19.91 28.09 -8.90
N PHE A 55 -20.56 27.07 -8.35
CA PHE A 55 -20.16 25.67 -8.52
C PHE A 55 -20.19 25.24 -9.99
N TRP A 56 -21.28 25.54 -10.70
CA TRP A 56 -21.42 25.24 -12.13
C TRP A 56 -20.42 25.97 -13.02
N GLN A 57 -19.92 27.12 -12.57
CA GLN A 57 -18.84 27.84 -13.26
C GLN A 57 -17.45 27.24 -12.98
N ASN A 58 -17.27 26.56 -11.85
CA ASN A 58 -16.02 25.92 -11.48
C ASN A 58 -15.88 24.53 -12.13
N LYS A 59 -15.34 24.50 -13.35
CA LYS A 59 -15.12 23.27 -14.14
C LYS A 59 -14.30 22.21 -13.38
N SER A 60 -13.29 22.62 -12.63
CA SER A 60 -12.46 21.69 -11.86
C SER A 60 -13.24 21.01 -10.74
N ALA A 61 -14.09 21.76 -10.00
CA ALA A 61 -14.92 21.20 -8.95
C ALA A 61 -16.02 20.27 -9.52
N LEU A 62 -16.65 20.66 -10.64
CA LEU A 62 -17.61 19.83 -11.35
C LEU A 62 -17.02 18.49 -11.80
N LEU A 63 -15.82 18.51 -12.39
CA LEU A 63 -15.15 17.29 -12.84
C LEU A 63 -14.88 16.34 -11.66
N ILE A 64 -14.37 16.84 -10.53
CA ILE A 64 -14.15 16.00 -9.35
C ILE A 64 -15.49 15.41 -8.86
N SER A 65 -16.54 16.22 -8.72
CA SER A 65 -17.86 15.73 -8.29
C SER A 65 -18.49 14.74 -9.27
N SER A 66 -18.21 14.87 -10.57
CA SER A 66 -18.74 13.97 -11.59
C SER A 66 -18.21 12.53 -11.49
N ILE A 67 -17.11 12.29 -10.76
CA ILE A 67 -16.65 10.94 -10.40
C ILE A 67 -17.74 10.20 -9.61
N TRP A 68 -18.54 10.87 -8.79
CA TRP A 68 -19.64 10.21 -8.09
C TRP A 68 -20.76 9.78 -9.06
N LEU A 69 -20.97 10.53 -10.14
CA LEU A 69 -22.02 10.26 -11.13
C LEU A 69 -21.76 8.99 -11.94
N ILE A 70 -20.50 8.62 -12.22
CA ILE A 70 -20.22 7.35 -12.92
C ILE A 70 -20.67 6.13 -12.12
N PHE A 71 -20.52 6.17 -10.79
CA PHE A 71 -21.01 5.10 -9.92
C PHE A 71 -22.54 5.17 -9.75
N LEU A 72 -23.15 6.36 -9.86
CA LEU A 72 -24.60 6.48 -9.85
C LEU A 72 -25.20 5.85 -11.11
N ILE A 73 -24.63 6.16 -12.28
CA ILE A 73 -25.05 5.59 -13.56
C ILE A 73 -24.86 4.07 -13.54
N GLY A 74 -23.77 3.57 -12.96
CA GLY A 74 -23.52 2.14 -12.80
C GLY A 74 -24.58 1.38 -11.98
N LEU A 75 -25.44 2.05 -11.22
CA LEU A 75 -26.58 1.39 -10.55
C LEU A 75 -27.68 0.95 -11.52
N LEU A 76 -27.77 1.54 -12.72
CA LEU A 76 -28.84 1.25 -13.67
C LEU A 76 -28.83 -0.20 -14.18
N TRP A 77 -27.67 -0.87 -14.13
CA TRP A 77 -27.50 -2.27 -14.51
C TRP A 77 -26.81 -3.10 -13.43
N THR A 78 -26.81 -2.61 -12.18
CA THR A 78 -26.33 -3.39 -11.04
C THR A 78 -27.41 -4.40 -10.60
N GLU A 79 -27.03 -5.64 -10.35
CA GLU A 79 -27.87 -6.66 -9.74
C GLU A 79 -27.90 -6.51 -8.20
N ASN A 80 -26.74 -6.27 -7.57
CA ASN A 80 -26.65 -6.06 -6.11
C ASN A 80 -26.80 -4.59 -5.71
N LEU A 81 -28.05 -4.09 -5.71
CA LEU A 81 -28.36 -2.70 -5.37
C LEU A 81 -27.89 -2.30 -3.97
N SER A 82 -27.92 -3.21 -2.99
CA SER A 82 -27.47 -2.94 -1.61
C SER A 82 -25.98 -2.62 -1.55
N ALA A 83 -25.15 -3.42 -2.23
CA ALA A 83 -23.72 -3.15 -2.35
C ALA A 83 -23.47 -1.83 -3.09
N GLY A 84 -24.21 -1.58 -4.17
CA GLY A 84 -24.08 -0.36 -4.97
C GLY A 84 -24.42 0.93 -4.19
N LEU A 85 -25.53 0.94 -3.45
CA LEU A 85 -25.92 2.07 -2.60
C LEU A 85 -24.92 2.31 -1.45
N ASN A 86 -24.38 1.23 -0.87
CA ASN A 86 -23.33 1.33 0.14
C ASN A 86 -22.06 1.96 -0.44
N ASP A 87 -21.69 1.60 -1.67
CA ASP A 87 -20.52 2.19 -2.36
C ASP A 87 -20.74 3.69 -2.66
N LEU A 88 -21.92 4.07 -3.17
CA LEU A 88 -22.27 5.49 -3.36
C LEU A 88 -22.23 6.29 -2.06
N ARG A 89 -22.73 5.72 -0.96
CA ARG A 89 -22.69 6.35 0.36
C ARG A 89 -21.26 6.60 0.80
N LEU A 90 -20.37 5.63 0.63
CA LEU A 90 -18.94 5.77 0.95
C LEU A 90 -18.28 6.85 0.10
N LYS A 91 -18.75 7.02 -1.15
CA LYS A 91 -18.22 8.00 -2.11
C LYS A 91 -18.85 9.40 -2.02
N LEU A 92 -19.81 9.64 -1.12
CA LEU A 92 -20.42 10.96 -0.92
C LEU A 92 -19.43 12.12 -0.71
N PRO A 93 -18.26 11.97 -0.07
CA PRO A 93 -17.32 13.07 0.03
C PRO A 93 -16.90 13.63 -1.34
N ILE A 94 -16.79 12.80 -2.39
CA ILE A 94 -16.48 13.20 -3.78
C ILE A 94 -17.54 14.16 -4.32
N LEU A 95 -18.80 13.96 -3.96
CA LEU A 95 -19.89 14.86 -4.38
C LEU A 95 -19.92 16.13 -3.54
N ILE A 96 -19.83 15.99 -2.21
CA ILE A 96 -20.13 17.07 -1.26
C ILE A 96 -18.95 18.03 -1.07
N LEU A 97 -17.72 17.52 -0.94
CA LEU A 97 -16.56 18.37 -0.62
C LEU A 97 -16.20 19.35 -1.73
N PRO A 98 -16.17 18.98 -3.03
CA PRO A 98 -15.88 19.96 -4.07
C PRO A 98 -16.96 21.06 -4.13
N LEU A 99 -18.24 20.70 -3.96
CA LEU A 99 -19.33 21.68 -3.89
C LEU A 99 -19.11 22.68 -2.76
N ILE A 100 -18.88 22.20 -1.53
CA ILE A 100 -18.74 23.08 -0.36
C ILE A 100 -17.45 23.91 -0.46
N ILE A 101 -16.30 23.27 -0.70
CA ILE A 101 -15.00 23.93 -0.62
C ILE A 101 -14.80 24.94 -1.75
N SER A 102 -15.26 24.63 -2.97
CA SER A 102 -15.10 25.54 -4.12
C SER A 102 -16.01 26.78 -4.08
N THR A 103 -17.08 26.75 -3.27
CA THR A 103 -18.07 27.83 -3.17
C THR A 103 -18.06 28.54 -1.81
N SER A 104 -17.18 28.11 -0.90
CA SER A 104 -16.95 28.77 0.39
C SER A 104 -15.83 29.80 0.29
N THR A 105 -15.70 30.62 1.32
CA THR A 105 -14.61 31.60 1.43
C THR A 105 -13.25 30.90 1.42
N ARG A 106 -12.30 31.44 0.64
CA ARG A 106 -10.93 30.95 0.64
C ARG A 106 -10.28 31.10 2.02
N LEU A 107 -9.34 30.22 2.29
CA LEU A 107 -8.53 30.23 3.50
C LEU A 107 -7.37 31.21 3.32
N THR A 108 -7.24 32.11 4.29
CA THR A 108 -6.03 32.91 4.43
C THR A 108 -4.80 32.00 4.59
N GLN A 109 -3.62 32.50 4.20
CA GLN A 109 -2.37 31.74 4.36
C GLN A 109 -2.15 31.22 5.79
N ARG A 110 -2.56 32.00 6.81
CA ARG A 110 -2.48 31.60 8.22
C ARG A 110 -3.45 30.46 8.55
N GLN A 111 -4.69 30.52 8.06
CA GLN A 111 -5.66 29.43 8.24
C GLN A 111 -5.20 28.15 7.56
N PHE A 112 -4.67 28.23 6.34
CA PHE A 112 -4.11 27.07 5.64
C PHE A 112 -2.94 26.44 6.43
N GLN A 113 -2.01 27.26 6.93
CA GLN A 113 -0.91 26.76 7.78
C GLN A 113 -1.41 26.11 9.07
N ASN A 114 -2.42 26.71 9.73
CA ASN A 114 -3.04 26.13 10.91
C ASN A 114 -3.73 24.79 10.61
N LEU A 115 -4.44 24.69 9.48
CA LEU A 115 -5.07 23.43 9.04
C LEU A 115 -4.02 22.33 8.81
N MET A 116 -2.92 22.66 8.13
CA MET A 116 -1.81 21.73 7.94
C MET A 116 -1.14 21.34 9.26
N CYS A 117 -0.99 22.28 10.19
CA CYS A 117 -0.47 22.02 11.52
C CYS A 117 -1.37 21.06 12.31
N VAL A 118 -2.69 21.29 12.31
CA VAL A 118 -3.69 20.39 12.92
C VAL A 118 -3.57 18.98 12.35
N PHE A 119 -3.46 18.85 11.03
CA PHE A 119 -3.25 17.57 10.37
C PHE A 119 -1.95 16.88 10.83
N ILE A 120 -0.82 17.58 10.80
CA ILE A 120 0.50 17.05 11.21
C ILE A 120 0.50 16.62 12.69
N VAL A 121 -0.04 17.46 13.57
CA VAL A 121 -0.17 17.14 15.00
C VAL A 121 -1.01 15.88 15.18
N THR A 122 -2.14 15.77 14.48
CA THR A 122 -3.00 14.59 14.57
C THR A 122 -2.26 13.32 14.13
N ILE A 123 -1.56 13.35 12.99
CA ILE A 123 -0.78 12.20 12.50
C ILE A 123 0.31 11.81 13.50
N THR A 124 0.99 12.80 14.07
CA THR A 124 2.02 12.58 15.08
C THR A 124 1.42 11.98 16.35
N SER A 125 0.32 12.52 16.87
CA SER A 125 -0.38 12.00 18.04
C SER A 125 -0.87 10.57 17.84
N VAL A 126 -1.40 10.23 16.67
CA VAL A 126 -1.83 8.86 16.33
C VAL A 126 -0.63 7.92 16.26
N SER A 127 0.51 8.36 15.73
CA SER A 127 1.74 7.53 15.73
C SER A 127 2.30 7.30 17.13
N LEU A 128 2.27 8.33 18.00
CA LEU A 128 2.70 8.22 19.39
C LEU A 128 1.80 7.28 20.18
N TYR A 129 0.48 7.39 20.00
CA TYR A 129 -0.48 6.45 20.56
C TYR A 129 -0.18 5.01 20.13
N GLY A 130 0.08 4.80 18.83
CA GLY A 130 0.43 3.49 18.30
C GLY A 130 1.66 2.86 18.97
N ILE A 131 2.71 3.65 19.26
CA ILE A 131 3.88 3.16 20.01
C ILE A 131 3.54 2.91 21.48
N PHE A 132 2.86 3.85 22.12
CA PHE A 132 2.48 3.72 23.52
C PHE A 132 1.68 2.45 23.80
N SER A 133 0.73 2.13 22.92
CA SER A 133 -0.04 0.88 23.02
C SER A 133 0.81 -0.37 22.86
N LEU A 134 1.88 -0.35 22.04
CA LEU A 134 2.80 -1.49 21.92
C LEU A 134 3.63 -1.71 23.18
N ILE A 135 3.94 -0.62 23.91
CA ILE A 135 4.66 -0.71 25.18
C ILE A 135 3.76 -1.32 26.26
N ILE A 136 2.47 -0.97 26.29
CA ILE A 136 1.51 -1.48 27.27
C ILE A 136 1.13 -2.95 27.00
N GLU A 137 0.96 -3.32 25.74
CA GLU A 137 0.58 -4.69 25.35
C GLU A 137 1.63 -5.36 24.46
N PRO A 138 2.82 -5.74 24.99
CA PRO A 138 3.89 -6.34 24.20
C PRO A 138 3.49 -7.67 23.52
N GLN A 139 2.50 -8.36 24.09
CA GLN A 139 1.95 -9.61 23.57
C GLN A 139 1.10 -9.42 22.31
N SER A 140 0.60 -8.20 22.07
CA SER A 140 -0.05 -7.82 20.82
C SER A 140 1.02 -7.58 19.75
N THR A 141 1.55 -8.66 19.19
CA THR A 141 2.68 -8.63 18.23
C THR A 141 2.39 -7.86 16.93
N ASN A 142 1.19 -7.31 16.75
CA ASN A 142 0.77 -6.66 15.51
C ASN A 142 0.07 -5.32 15.77
N ILE A 143 0.83 -4.25 15.56
CA ILE A 143 0.39 -2.84 15.58
C ILE A 143 -0.90 -2.61 14.75
N ARG A 144 -1.13 -3.46 13.75
CA ARG A 144 -2.33 -3.46 12.89
C ARG A 144 -3.64 -3.49 13.68
N ASN A 145 -3.71 -4.24 14.78
CA ASN A 145 -4.97 -4.44 15.52
C ASN A 145 -5.30 -3.30 16.48
N ILE A 146 -4.31 -2.44 16.75
CA ILE A 146 -4.43 -1.36 17.73
C ILE A 146 -4.79 -0.03 17.03
N MET A 147 -4.31 0.16 15.80
CA MET A 147 -4.52 1.44 15.11
C MET A 147 -5.98 1.65 14.69
N PRO A 148 -6.53 2.88 14.85
CA PRO A 148 -7.92 3.17 14.47
C PRO A 148 -8.19 3.04 12.97
N ILE A 149 -7.15 3.17 12.15
CA ILE A 149 -7.22 3.07 10.70
C ILE A 149 -6.20 2.09 10.16
N SER A 150 -6.45 1.58 8.95
CA SER A 150 -5.55 0.63 8.30
C SER A 150 -4.16 1.24 8.05
N ARG A 151 -3.12 0.40 8.12
CA ARG A 151 -1.71 0.79 7.95
C ARG A 151 -1.44 1.57 6.67
N THR A 152 -2.06 1.18 5.55
CA THR A 152 -1.89 1.82 4.25
C THR A 152 -2.44 3.24 4.26
N ARG A 153 -3.66 3.44 4.78
CA ARG A 153 -4.27 4.78 4.90
C ARG A 153 -3.45 5.70 5.79
N PHE A 154 -2.98 5.21 6.93
CA PHE A 154 -2.11 6.00 7.80
C PHE A 154 -0.81 6.38 7.08
N SER A 155 -0.21 5.42 6.36
CA SER A 155 1.04 5.65 5.62
C SER A 155 0.91 6.74 4.56
N LEU A 156 -0.23 6.81 3.86
CA LEU A 156 -0.52 7.86 2.88
C LEU A 156 -0.54 9.25 3.53
N MET A 157 -1.30 9.36 4.63
CA MET A 157 -1.45 10.60 5.37
C MET A 157 -0.12 11.04 6.00
N ALA A 158 0.66 10.08 6.51
CA ALA A 158 2.01 10.33 7.01
C ALA A 158 2.97 10.82 5.91
N CYS A 159 2.90 10.26 4.68
CA CYS A 159 3.68 10.78 3.56
C CYS A 159 3.32 12.23 3.23
N VAL A 160 2.02 12.57 3.18
CA VAL A 160 1.59 13.97 2.97
C VAL A 160 2.10 14.88 4.09
N ALA A 161 2.04 14.44 5.35
CA ALA A 161 2.56 15.19 6.49
C ALA A 161 4.10 15.39 6.40
N ILE A 162 4.85 14.36 5.99
CA ILE A 162 6.31 14.43 5.80
C ILE A 162 6.67 15.48 4.73
N PHE A 163 6.00 15.48 3.57
CA PHE A 163 6.28 16.48 2.54
C PHE A 163 5.80 17.88 2.93
N ALA A 164 4.69 18.00 3.67
CA ALA A 164 4.29 19.28 4.24
C ALA A 164 5.33 19.83 5.24
N LEU A 165 5.91 18.98 6.09
CA LEU A 165 7.01 19.35 6.99
C LEU A 165 8.30 19.70 6.22
N ALA A 166 8.62 18.94 5.17
CA ALA A 166 9.78 19.22 4.33
C ALA A 166 9.69 20.63 3.70
N TYR A 167 8.50 21.03 3.23
CA TYR A 167 8.27 22.40 2.75
C TYR A 167 8.62 23.47 3.80
N LEU A 168 8.24 23.25 5.07
CA LEU A 168 8.53 24.19 6.16
C LEU A 168 10.03 24.30 6.46
N ILE A 169 10.80 23.23 6.24
CA ILE A 169 12.26 23.24 6.44
C ILE A 169 12.95 24.12 5.40
N PHE A 170 12.55 24.00 4.13
CA PHE A 170 13.20 24.70 3.02
C PHE A 170 12.77 26.17 2.88
N LYS A 171 11.65 26.58 3.46
CA LYS A 171 11.22 27.98 3.41
C LYS A 171 12.12 28.87 4.30
N SER A 172 12.76 29.87 3.68
CA SER A 172 13.79 30.71 4.31
C SER A 172 13.26 31.56 5.47
N GLU A 173 12.01 32.02 5.39
CA GLU A 173 11.36 32.93 6.34
C GLU A 173 11.06 32.33 7.73
N HIS A 174 11.17 31.01 7.90
CA HIS A 174 10.84 30.35 9.16
C HIS A 174 12.00 30.34 10.17
N ARG A 175 11.65 30.52 11.46
CA ARG A 175 12.60 30.49 12.58
C ARG A 175 13.33 29.14 12.67
N LEU A 176 14.60 29.15 13.05
CA LEU A 176 15.45 27.95 13.12
C LEU A 176 14.83 26.82 13.96
N TRP A 177 14.24 27.14 15.12
CA TRP A 177 13.62 26.14 15.99
C TRP A 177 12.46 25.39 15.32
N LEU A 178 11.67 26.06 14.46
CA LEU A 178 10.59 25.42 13.70
C LEU A 178 11.15 24.44 12.67
N LYS A 179 12.28 24.76 12.05
CA LYS A 179 12.97 23.87 11.10
C LYS A 179 13.51 22.63 11.81
N ILE A 180 14.12 22.81 12.98
CA ILE A 180 14.61 21.70 13.82
C ILE A 180 13.44 20.82 14.27
N ALA A 181 12.36 21.41 14.79
CA ALA A 181 11.17 20.67 15.19
C ALA A 181 10.56 19.89 14.01
N SER A 182 10.48 20.51 12.83
CA SER A 182 9.97 19.86 11.62
C SER A 182 10.87 18.69 11.19
N LEU A 183 12.18 18.84 11.27
CA LEU A 183 13.14 17.77 10.97
C LEU A 183 13.00 16.59 11.92
N LEU A 184 12.86 16.85 13.23
CA LEU A 184 12.64 15.80 14.23
C LEU A 184 11.33 15.03 13.97
N LEU A 185 10.26 15.75 13.59
CA LEU A 185 8.99 15.13 13.22
C LEU A 185 9.09 14.30 11.94
N VAL A 186 9.85 14.76 10.93
CA VAL A 186 10.11 13.97 9.71
C VAL A 186 10.83 12.67 10.05
N ILE A 187 11.90 12.75 10.85
CA ILE A 187 12.67 11.57 11.30
C ILE A 187 11.75 10.60 12.06
N TRP A 188 10.94 11.13 12.98
CA TRP A 188 9.97 10.35 13.74
C TRP A 188 8.96 9.63 12.85
N LEU A 189 8.32 10.33 11.92
CA LEU A 189 7.31 9.74 11.03
C LEU A 189 7.91 8.70 10.09
N ILE A 190 9.14 8.92 9.60
CA ILE A 190 9.86 7.92 8.81
C ILE A 190 10.15 6.68 9.64
N TYR A 191 10.67 6.84 10.86
CA TYR A 191 10.88 5.73 11.79
C TYR A 191 9.58 4.94 12.03
N PHE A 192 8.46 5.65 12.26
CA PHE A 192 7.17 5.01 12.46
C PHE A 192 6.68 4.25 11.23
N LEU A 193 6.92 4.73 10.00
CA LEU A 193 6.60 3.98 8.77
C LEU A 193 7.35 2.64 8.69
N PHE A 194 8.61 2.59 9.11
CA PHE A 194 9.38 1.34 9.21
C PHE A 194 8.83 0.44 10.32
N LEU A 195 8.50 1.00 11.49
CA LEU A 195 7.92 0.26 12.62
C LEU A 195 6.61 -0.42 12.22
N MET A 196 5.77 0.26 11.45
CA MET A 196 4.50 -0.25 10.92
C MET A 196 4.67 -1.36 9.87
N LYS A 197 5.91 -1.65 9.44
CA LYS A 197 6.25 -2.60 8.37
C LYS A 197 5.46 -2.32 7.08
N SER A 198 5.21 -1.03 6.79
CA SER A 198 4.41 -0.59 5.64
C SER A 198 5.31 -0.36 4.42
N ILE A 199 5.47 -1.40 3.59
CA ILE A 199 6.24 -1.31 2.35
C ILE A 199 5.66 -0.22 1.43
N THR A 200 4.33 -0.13 1.32
CA THR A 200 3.66 0.88 0.49
C THR A 200 4.05 2.29 0.92
N GLY A 201 4.05 2.61 2.22
CA GLY A 201 4.45 3.94 2.71
C GLY A 201 5.89 4.31 2.35
N ILE A 202 6.82 3.38 2.52
CA ILE A 202 8.24 3.59 2.21
C ILE A 202 8.43 3.79 0.70
N VAL A 203 7.80 2.95 -0.13
CA VAL A 203 7.87 3.07 -1.60
C VAL A 203 7.31 4.41 -2.06
N LEU A 204 6.18 4.86 -1.49
CA LEU A 204 5.59 6.16 -1.81
C LEU A 204 6.53 7.31 -1.45
N LEU A 205 7.08 7.30 -0.23
CA LEU A 205 8.03 8.32 0.22
C LEU A 205 9.24 8.42 -0.71
N VAL A 206 9.88 7.29 -1.01
CA VAL A 206 11.06 7.23 -1.88
C VAL A 206 10.73 7.69 -3.30
N THR A 207 9.60 7.25 -3.85
CA THR A 207 9.22 7.60 -5.23
C THR A 207 8.91 9.09 -5.38
N VAL A 208 8.19 9.68 -4.43
CA VAL A 208 7.87 11.12 -4.45
C VAL A 208 9.13 11.94 -4.21
N ALA A 209 10.00 11.54 -3.27
CA ALA A 209 11.28 12.20 -3.05
C ALA A 209 12.16 12.15 -4.30
N PHE A 210 12.22 10.99 -4.98
CA PHE A 210 12.94 10.83 -6.25
C PHE A 210 12.35 11.74 -7.33
N ALA A 211 11.02 11.82 -7.47
CA ALA A 211 10.37 12.69 -8.44
C ALA A 211 10.68 14.18 -8.19
N LEU A 212 10.69 14.62 -6.92
CA LEU A 212 11.08 15.98 -6.55
C LEU A 212 12.56 16.27 -6.85
N LEU A 213 13.46 15.31 -6.59
CA LEU A 213 14.88 15.44 -6.92
C LEU A 213 15.09 15.55 -8.43
N VAL A 214 14.38 14.75 -9.23
CA VAL A 214 14.40 14.86 -10.70
C VAL A 214 13.89 16.23 -11.14
N TYR A 215 12.77 16.68 -10.58
CA TYR A 215 12.20 18.00 -10.89
C TYR A 215 13.20 19.13 -10.61
N TRP A 216 13.81 19.14 -9.42
CA TRP A 216 14.81 20.14 -9.05
C TRP A 216 16.08 20.05 -9.91
N ALA A 217 16.57 18.83 -10.19
CA ALA A 217 17.72 18.60 -11.06
C ALA A 217 17.49 19.17 -12.48
N VAL A 218 16.30 18.97 -13.05
CA VAL A 218 15.94 19.49 -14.38
C VAL A 218 15.81 21.01 -14.39
N LYS A 219 15.40 21.62 -13.27
CA LYS A 219 15.24 23.07 -13.10
C LYS A 219 16.53 23.82 -12.78
N MET A 220 17.65 23.13 -12.55
CA MET A 220 18.93 23.79 -12.29
C MET A 220 19.40 24.60 -13.51
N GLU A 221 19.86 25.83 -13.26
CA GLU A 221 20.39 26.74 -14.30
C GLU A 221 21.78 26.30 -14.79
N ASN A 222 22.63 25.80 -13.89
CA ASN A 222 23.97 25.32 -14.23
C ASN A 222 23.88 24.01 -15.03
N ARG A 223 24.26 24.06 -16.32
CA ARG A 223 24.19 22.92 -17.24
C ARG A 223 25.00 21.70 -16.81
N LEU A 224 26.19 21.90 -16.24
CA LEU A 224 27.04 20.80 -15.80
C LEU A 224 26.41 20.08 -14.60
N LEU A 225 25.99 20.86 -13.59
CA LEU A 225 25.40 20.31 -12.38
C LEU A 225 24.03 19.66 -12.67
N LYS A 226 23.25 20.23 -13.58
CA LYS A 226 22.03 19.62 -14.12
C LYS A 226 22.31 18.27 -14.76
N PHE A 227 23.25 18.20 -15.70
CA PHE A 227 23.57 16.95 -16.40
C PHE A 227 24.09 15.90 -15.41
N ALA A 228 25.01 16.27 -14.51
CA ALA A 228 25.54 15.38 -13.49
C ALA A 228 24.44 14.85 -12.55
N SER A 229 23.53 15.72 -12.10
CA SER A 229 22.42 15.33 -11.21
C SER A 229 21.42 14.41 -11.92
N VAL A 230 21.03 14.74 -13.15
CA VAL A 230 20.12 13.89 -13.95
C VAL A 230 20.76 12.54 -14.27
N ALA A 231 22.04 12.52 -14.67
CA ALA A 231 22.78 11.28 -14.93
C ALA A 231 22.91 10.42 -13.67
N GLY A 232 23.21 11.04 -12.51
CA GLY A 232 23.28 10.35 -11.22
C GLY A 232 21.94 9.74 -10.80
N LEU A 233 20.84 10.50 -10.95
CA LEU A 233 19.49 10.00 -10.66
C LEU A 233 19.07 8.89 -11.62
N ALA A 234 19.43 8.97 -12.90
CA ALA A 234 19.17 7.92 -13.90
C ALA A 234 19.99 6.65 -13.66
N ALA A 235 21.16 6.74 -13.03
CA ALA A 235 21.98 5.58 -12.69
C ALA A 235 21.33 4.71 -11.60
N ILE A 236 20.54 5.28 -10.68
CA ILE A 236 19.88 4.53 -9.58
C ILE A 236 19.02 3.36 -10.09
N PRO A 237 18.02 3.55 -10.99
CA PRO A 237 17.23 2.43 -11.50
C PRO A 237 18.06 1.44 -12.32
N ILE A 238 19.13 1.89 -13.00
CA ILE A 238 20.03 1.03 -13.77
C ILE A 238 20.81 0.10 -12.82
N ILE A 239 21.39 0.65 -11.75
CA ILE A 239 22.10 -0.13 -10.72
C ILE A 239 21.15 -1.13 -10.06
N LEU A 240 19.94 -0.69 -9.71
CA LEU A 240 18.92 -1.57 -9.12
C LEU A 240 18.54 -2.72 -10.06
N PHE A 241 18.41 -2.43 -11.37
CA PHE A 241 18.15 -3.46 -12.39
C PHE A 241 19.28 -4.50 -12.43
N PHE A 242 20.55 -4.07 -12.50
CA PHE A 242 21.68 -5.00 -12.51
C PHE A 242 21.79 -5.79 -11.21
N TYR A 243 21.51 -5.17 -10.06
CA TYR A 243 21.47 -5.84 -8.76
C TYR A 243 20.39 -6.94 -8.73
N ILE A 244 19.15 -6.62 -9.10
CA ILE A 244 18.05 -7.61 -9.15
C ILE A 244 18.37 -8.73 -10.16
N ASN A 245 18.93 -8.39 -11.32
CA ASN A 245 19.33 -9.37 -12.33
C ASN A 245 20.44 -10.30 -11.82
N HIS A 246 21.43 -9.76 -11.10
CA HIS A 246 22.47 -10.57 -10.45
C HIS A 246 21.86 -11.55 -9.45
N HIS A 247 21.00 -11.09 -8.53
CA HIS A 247 20.35 -11.99 -7.57
C HIS A 247 19.43 -13.00 -8.23
N THR A 248 18.73 -12.62 -9.30
CA THR A 248 17.86 -13.52 -10.08
C THR A 248 18.69 -14.61 -10.75
N THR A 249 19.79 -14.25 -11.41
CA THR A 249 20.66 -15.24 -12.07
C THR A 249 21.31 -16.18 -11.06
N GLN A 250 21.76 -15.68 -9.91
CA GLN A 250 22.30 -16.53 -8.83
C GLN A 250 21.25 -17.47 -8.23
N PHE A 251 19.99 -17.01 -8.08
CA PHE A 251 18.90 -17.84 -7.58
C PHE A 251 18.58 -19.01 -8.53
N HIS A 252 18.65 -18.78 -9.85
CA HIS A 252 18.34 -19.80 -10.86
C HIS A 252 19.51 -20.73 -11.19
N ARG A 253 20.70 -20.52 -10.64
CA ARG A 253 21.82 -21.47 -10.77
C ARG A 253 21.47 -22.74 -10.00
N VAL A 254 21.21 -23.82 -10.72
CA VAL A 254 20.97 -25.15 -10.16
C VAL A 254 22.32 -25.88 -10.11
N ASN A 255 22.63 -26.47 -8.96
CA ASN A 255 23.83 -27.30 -8.82
C ASN A 255 23.62 -28.58 -9.63
N HIS A 256 24.61 -28.97 -10.42
CA HIS A 256 24.55 -30.21 -11.18
C HIS A 256 24.55 -31.41 -10.23
N ILE A 257 23.45 -32.15 -10.21
CA ILE A 257 23.30 -33.43 -9.50
C ILE A 257 22.80 -34.43 -10.51
N ASP A 258 23.45 -35.60 -10.58
CA ASP A 258 22.95 -36.71 -11.38
C ASP A 258 21.71 -37.31 -10.70
N LEU A 259 20.54 -37.00 -11.26
CA LEU A 259 19.26 -37.50 -10.77
C LEU A 259 19.01 -38.98 -11.11
N THR A 260 19.86 -39.59 -11.94
CA THR A 260 19.73 -41.00 -12.34
C THR A 260 20.40 -41.95 -11.35
N HIS A 261 21.40 -41.49 -10.61
CA HIS A 261 22.16 -42.29 -9.64
C HIS A 261 22.12 -41.64 -8.24
N LEU A 262 20.93 -41.61 -7.62
CA LEU A 262 20.77 -41.12 -6.25
C LEU A 262 21.07 -42.22 -5.23
N GLU A 263 21.80 -41.87 -4.16
CA GLU A 263 22.02 -42.73 -3.00
C GLU A 263 20.68 -43.26 -2.45
N ILE A 264 20.62 -44.56 -2.16
CA ILE A 264 19.36 -45.23 -1.79
C ILE A 264 19.10 -45.17 -0.27
N SER A 265 20.16 -45.11 0.54
CA SER A 265 20.08 -45.12 1.99
C SER A 265 21.06 -44.13 2.62
N SER A 266 20.70 -43.64 3.80
CA SER A 266 21.57 -42.82 4.66
C SER A 266 22.69 -43.66 5.28
N GLU A 267 23.69 -42.97 5.87
CA GLU A 267 24.74 -43.59 6.67
C GLU A 267 24.21 -44.38 7.89
N ASN A 268 23.03 -44.03 8.41
CA ASN A 268 22.41 -44.76 9.53
C ASN A 268 21.37 -45.80 9.09
N GLY A 269 21.25 -46.05 7.77
CA GLY A 269 20.49 -47.17 7.22
C GLY A 269 19.02 -46.90 6.88
N GLU A 270 18.48 -45.68 7.07
CA GLU A 270 17.16 -45.34 6.56
C GLU A 270 17.20 -45.17 5.04
N LYS A 271 16.24 -45.79 4.32
CA LYS A 271 16.10 -45.58 2.89
C LYS A 271 15.63 -44.15 2.61
N TYR A 272 16.32 -43.45 1.73
CA TYR A 272 15.92 -42.12 1.31
C TYR A 272 14.65 -42.16 0.46
N TYR A 273 13.76 -41.21 0.72
CA TYR A 273 12.70 -40.85 -0.19
C TYR A 273 13.20 -39.78 -1.18
N HIS A 274 12.93 -40.01 -2.47
CA HIS A 274 13.30 -39.11 -3.57
C HIS A 274 12.08 -38.83 -4.45
N ASN A 275 11.68 -37.56 -4.52
CA ASN A 275 10.67 -37.10 -5.48
C ASN A 275 11.33 -36.20 -6.53
N VAL A 276 11.91 -36.85 -7.54
CA VAL A 276 12.58 -36.19 -8.69
C VAL A 276 11.64 -35.39 -9.57
N LYS A 277 10.32 -35.64 -9.51
CA LYS A 277 9.32 -34.84 -10.24
C LYS A 277 9.20 -33.44 -9.65
N ASN A 278 9.49 -33.26 -8.37
CA ASN A 278 9.39 -31.97 -7.70
C ASN A 278 10.68 -31.16 -7.88
N LYS A 279 10.62 -30.18 -8.79
CA LYS A 279 11.76 -29.30 -9.14
C LYS A 279 11.96 -28.14 -8.16
N GLN A 280 11.45 -28.20 -6.93
CA GLN A 280 11.70 -27.16 -5.93
C GLN A 280 13.17 -27.20 -5.50
N VAL A 281 13.80 -26.04 -5.51
CA VAL A 281 15.20 -25.87 -5.14
C VAL A 281 15.37 -24.82 -4.03
N GLU A 282 16.42 -24.96 -3.24
CA GLU A 282 16.95 -23.94 -2.33
C GLU A 282 18.43 -23.76 -2.63
N ASN A 283 18.84 -22.54 -2.99
CA ASN A 283 20.24 -22.22 -3.34
C ASN A 283 20.86 -23.17 -4.39
N GLY A 284 20.05 -23.63 -5.34
CA GLY A 284 20.46 -24.56 -6.39
C GLY A 284 20.38 -26.05 -6.04
N ASN A 285 20.03 -26.42 -4.81
CA ASN A 285 19.89 -27.81 -4.37
C ASN A 285 18.42 -28.25 -4.33
N PHE A 286 18.11 -29.49 -4.72
CA PHE A 286 16.73 -30.00 -4.72
C PHE A 286 16.21 -30.30 -3.31
N VAL A 287 15.02 -29.79 -2.99
CA VAL A 287 14.40 -29.96 -1.66
C VAL A 287 13.92 -31.38 -1.43
N TRP A 288 13.38 -32.03 -2.46
CA TRP A 288 12.61 -33.28 -2.33
C TRP A 288 13.40 -34.57 -2.58
N ILE A 289 14.72 -34.51 -2.47
CA ILE A 289 15.61 -35.67 -2.57
C ILE A 289 16.43 -35.83 -1.28
N TYR A 290 16.88 -37.05 -1.00
CA TYR A 290 17.62 -37.43 0.20
C TYR A 290 16.85 -37.18 1.51
N LEU A 291 15.58 -37.59 1.56
CA LEU A 291 14.72 -37.43 2.75
C LEU A 291 14.70 -38.73 3.59
N ALA A 292 15.30 -38.69 4.79
CA ALA A 292 15.25 -39.74 5.80
C ALA A 292 14.43 -39.24 7.01
N GLU A 293 13.10 -39.34 6.92
CA GLU A 293 12.17 -38.66 7.84
C GLU A 293 12.22 -39.21 9.27
N LYS A 294 12.46 -40.52 9.47
CA LYS A 294 12.52 -41.11 10.82
C LYS A 294 13.77 -40.63 11.56
N GLU A 295 14.91 -40.60 10.89
CA GLU A 295 16.16 -40.06 11.40
C GLU A 295 16.05 -38.58 11.76
N LEU A 296 15.48 -37.78 10.86
CA LEU A 296 15.26 -36.35 11.11
C LEU A 296 14.37 -36.13 12.32
N LYS A 297 13.22 -36.81 12.40
CA LYS A 297 12.28 -36.67 13.51
C LYS A 297 12.96 -36.99 14.84
N LYS A 298 13.66 -38.12 14.90
CA LYS A 298 14.36 -38.55 16.12
C LYS A 298 15.43 -37.53 16.53
N THR A 299 16.23 -37.07 15.57
CA THR A 299 17.37 -36.18 15.85
C THR A 299 16.90 -34.75 16.16
N TRP A 300 15.89 -34.23 15.47
CA TRP A 300 15.33 -32.92 15.73
C TRP A 300 14.75 -32.81 17.14
N ASN A 301 13.90 -33.77 17.54
CA ASN A 301 13.28 -33.78 18.86
C ASN A 301 14.29 -33.97 20.01
N THR A 302 15.56 -34.31 19.72
CA THR A 302 16.65 -34.29 20.72
C THR A 302 17.40 -32.97 20.81
N ARG A 303 17.29 -32.12 19.78
CA ARG A 303 18.02 -30.84 19.68
C ARG A 303 17.14 -29.61 19.85
N SER A 304 15.83 -29.73 19.68
CA SER A 304 14.86 -28.65 19.75
C SER A 304 13.71 -29.02 20.68
N ASN A 305 13.14 -28.00 21.34
CA ASN A 305 11.93 -28.13 22.14
C ASN A 305 10.65 -28.12 21.29
N PHE A 306 10.75 -27.80 20.00
CA PHE A 306 9.62 -27.82 19.08
C PHE A 306 9.47 -29.21 18.46
N ASP A 307 8.24 -29.74 18.44
CA ASP A 307 7.98 -31.02 17.80
C ASP A 307 8.20 -30.93 16.28
N TYR A 308 8.87 -31.94 15.73
CA TYR A 308 9.13 -32.06 14.29
C TYR A 308 7.86 -31.97 13.42
N LYS A 309 6.72 -32.50 13.89
CA LYS A 309 5.43 -32.43 13.19
C LYS A 309 4.57 -31.23 13.62
N GLY A 310 5.09 -30.40 14.51
CA GLY A 310 4.44 -29.17 14.94
C GLY A 310 4.67 -28.01 13.98
N ASN A 311 4.39 -26.81 14.48
CA ASN A 311 4.61 -25.57 13.76
C ASN A 311 5.80 -24.79 14.33
N ASP A 312 6.50 -24.06 13.47
CA ASP A 312 7.46 -23.04 13.90
C ASP A 312 6.75 -21.79 14.46
N LEU A 313 7.52 -20.82 14.98
CA LEU A 313 6.98 -19.59 15.55
C LEU A 313 6.22 -18.70 14.55
N LYS A 314 6.32 -18.97 13.25
CA LYS A 314 5.54 -18.28 12.20
C LYS A 314 4.29 -19.06 11.79
N GLY A 315 4.00 -20.19 12.44
CA GLY A 315 2.86 -21.05 12.12
C GLY A 315 3.04 -21.88 10.86
N GLN A 316 4.28 -22.04 10.36
CA GLN A 316 4.57 -22.91 9.22
C GLN A 316 4.88 -24.32 9.74
N GLU A 317 4.67 -25.33 8.89
CA GLU A 317 4.99 -26.71 9.24
C GLU A 317 6.51 -26.88 9.44
N LEU A 318 6.95 -27.24 10.64
CA LEU A 318 8.35 -27.16 11.04
C LEU A 318 9.26 -28.07 10.20
N ARG A 319 8.81 -29.29 9.88
CA ARG A 319 9.56 -30.20 9.01
C ARG A 319 9.86 -29.57 7.64
N MET A 320 8.94 -28.76 7.10
CA MET A 320 9.14 -28.11 5.81
C MET A 320 10.20 -27.01 5.89
N THR A 321 10.20 -26.24 6.98
CA THR A 321 11.24 -25.24 7.26
C THR A 321 12.60 -25.92 7.39
N LEU A 322 12.69 -27.01 8.15
CA LEU A 322 13.92 -27.78 8.35
C LEU A 322 14.45 -28.39 7.05
N TRP A 323 13.61 -29.04 6.24
CA TRP A 323 14.03 -29.64 4.97
C TRP A 323 14.61 -28.60 4.02
N ARG A 324 13.95 -27.44 3.90
CA ARG A 324 14.42 -26.32 3.09
C ARG A 324 15.73 -25.76 3.65
N PHE A 325 15.87 -25.65 4.98
CA PHE A 325 17.09 -25.13 5.59
C PHE A 325 18.30 -26.03 5.33
N LEU A 326 18.18 -27.34 5.54
CA LEU A 326 19.24 -28.30 5.22
C LEU A 326 19.58 -28.28 3.73
N THR A 327 18.56 -28.27 2.87
CA THR A 327 18.74 -28.14 1.42
C THR A 327 19.51 -26.87 1.05
N SER A 328 19.19 -25.75 1.70
CA SER A 328 19.81 -24.46 1.42
C SER A 328 21.33 -24.48 1.69
N LYS A 329 21.80 -25.32 2.64
CA LYS A 329 23.22 -25.57 2.94
C LYS A 329 23.86 -26.66 2.06
N GLY A 330 23.08 -27.32 1.20
CA GLY A 330 23.54 -28.47 0.42
C GLY A 330 23.63 -29.77 1.22
N LEU A 331 23.04 -29.81 2.42
CA LEU A 331 23.08 -30.98 3.30
C LEU A 331 21.98 -31.98 2.94
N ARG A 332 22.27 -33.27 3.18
CA ARG A 332 21.28 -34.36 3.15
C ARG A 332 20.28 -34.16 4.29
N LYS A 333 19.03 -34.61 4.10
CA LYS A 333 17.99 -34.48 5.15
C LYS A 333 17.89 -35.79 5.92
N ASP A 334 18.93 -36.02 6.71
CA ASP A 334 19.11 -37.17 7.60
C ASP A 334 19.77 -36.71 8.92
N LYS A 335 20.12 -37.67 9.78
CA LYS A 335 20.80 -37.38 11.04
C LYS A 335 22.18 -36.75 10.84
N SER A 336 22.94 -37.15 9.83
CA SER A 336 24.31 -36.66 9.58
C SER A 336 24.28 -35.18 9.19
N GLY A 337 23.40 -34.82 8.25
CA GLY A 337 23.17 -33.42 7.86
C GLY A 337 22.61 -32.58 9.00
N LEU A 338 21.66 -33.09 9.78
CA LEU A 338 21.08 -32.36 10.90
C LEU A 338 22.07 -32.13 12.06
N SER A 339 22.98 -33.08 12.28
CA SER A 339 24.02 -32.97 13.31
C SER A 339 25.01 -31.84 13.02
N GLN A 340 25.15 -31.43 11.74
CA GLN A 340 26.03 -30.32 11.35
C GLN A 340 25.45 -28.93 11.64
N LEU A 341 24.19 -28.83 12.07
CA LEU A 341 23.57 -27.54 12.40
C LEU A 341 24.12 -27.00 13.73
N THR A 342 24.41 -25.70 13.77
CA THR A 342 24.75 -25.00 15.02
C THR A 342 23.49 -24.63 15.81
N GLU A 343 23.62 -24.35 17.10
CA GLU A 343 22.49 -23.92 17.94
C GLU A 343 21.79 -22.66 17.39
N LYS A 344 22.54 -21.72 16.82
CA LYS A 344 21.98 -20.53 16.17
C LYS A 344 21.10 -20.89 14.97
N GLU A 345 21.44 -21.95 14.24
CA GLU A 345 20.68 -22.41 13.07
C GLU A 345 19.42 -23.18 13.48
N ILE A 346 19.48 -23.95 14.58
CA ILE A 346 18.29 -24.58 15.18
C ILE A 346 17.29 -23.48 15.58
N ILE A 347 17.74 -22.46 16.32
CA ILE A 347 16.91 -21.30 16.70
C ILE A 347 16.36 -20.58 15.47
N ALA A 348 17.15 -20.44 14.40
CA ALA A 348 16.67 -19.81 13.17
C ALA A 348 15.52 -20.60 12.52
N ILE A 349 15.62 -21.94 12.48
CA ILE A 349 14.57 -22.82 11.97
C ILE A 349 13.32 -22.74 12.85
N GLU A 350 13.46 -22.72 14.17
CA GLU A 350 12.34 -22.51 15.12
C GLU A 350 11.65 -21.16 14.90
N ASN A 351 12.41 -20.13 14.50
CA ASN A 351 11.89 -18.82 14.10
C ASN A 351 11.32 -18.79 12.66
N GLY A 352 11.20 -19.94 11.99
CA GLY A 352 10.66 -20.07 10.63
C GLY A 352 11.56 -19.48 9.56
N ILE A 353 12.89 -19.63 9.69
CA ILE A 353 13.86 -19.32 8.65
C ILE A 353 14.16 -20.62 7.89
N ALA A 354 13.78 -20.67 6.61
CA ALA A 354 13.92 -21.85 5.76
C ALA A 354 15.20 -21.86 4.89
N ASN A 355 16.04 -20.82 4.96
CA ASN A 355 17.25 -20.71 4.15
C ASN A 355 18.37 -20.05 4.96
N TYR A 356 19.54 -20.71 5.03
CA TYR A 356 20.67 -20.24 5.86
C TYR A 356 21.18 -18.86 5.42
N ARG A 357 21.03 -18.50 4.13
CA ARG A 357 21.43 -17.19 3.61
C ARG A 357 20.66 -16.05 4.27
N TYR A 358 19.48 -16.31 4.82
CA TYR A 358 18.69 -15.29 5.51
C TYR A 358 19.21 -14.95 6.91
N MET A 359 20.15 -15.72 7.47
CA MET A 359 20.63 -15.49 8.84
C MET A 359 21.71 -14.39 8.94
N GLY A 360 22.36 -14.03 7.83
CA GLY A 360 23.48 -13.07 7.81
C GLY A 360 23.32 -11.90 6.83
N LYS A 361 22.18 -11.84 6.13
CA LYS A 361 21.89 -10.79 5.15
C LYS A 361 21.10 -9.64 5.75
N ASP A 362 21.22 -8.47 5.15
CA ASP A 362 20.35 -7.36 5.50
C ASP A 362 18.88 -7.67 5.11
N ASN A 363 17.95 -6.93 5.71
CA ASN A 363 16.52 -7.15 5.48
C ASN A 363 16.10 -6.89 4.02
N PHE A 364 16.88 -6.10 3.27
CA PHE A 364 16.57 -5.75 1.89
C PHE A 364 16.88 -6.91 0.94
N GLU A 365 18.07 -7.49 1.05
CA GLU A 365 18.49 -8.63 0.24
C GLU A 365 17.59 -9.84 0.47
N ILE A 366 17.23 -10.12 1.73
CA ILE A 366 16.25 -11.16 2.07
C ILE A 366 14.91 -10.91 1.40
N ARG A 367 14.46 -9.65 1.31
CA ARG A 367 13.19 -9.31 0.65
C ARG A 367 13.27 -9.51 -0.86
N VAL A 368 14.38 -9.14 -1.49
CA VAL A 368 14.61 -9.38 -2.93
C VAL A 368 14.60 -10.88 -3.24
N GLU A 369 15.33 -11.69 -2.47
CA GLU A 369 15.35 -13.15 -2.65
C GLU A 369 13.97 -13.79 -2.43
N LYS A 370 13.22 -13.33 -1.43
CA LYS A 370 11.83 -13.80 -1.21
C LYS A 370 10.93 -13.47 -2.38
N ILE A 371 11.00 -12.26 -2.95
CA ILE A 371 10.19 -11.89 -4.12
C ILE A 371 10.56 -12.78 -5.32
N ILE A 372 11.85 -12.99 -5.58
CA ILE A 372 12.31 -13.88 -6.65
C ILE A 372 11.77 -15.30 -6.43
N TRP A 373 11.84 -15.82 -5.20
CA TRP A 373 11.30 -17.13 -4.83
C TRP A 373 9.78 -17.21 -5.00
N GLU A 374 9.02 -16.18 -4.58
CA GLU A 374 7.55 -16.11 -4.76
C GLU A 374 7.21 -16.25 -6.26
N PHE A 375 7.88 -15.49 -7.12
CA PHE A 375 7.70 -15.55 -8.58
C PHE A 375 8.06 -16.90 -9.20
N ASP A 376 9.21 -17.49 -8.84
CA ASP A 376 9.63 -18.79 -9.36
C ASP A 376 8.69 -19.92 -8.90
N ASN A 377 8.29 -19.92 -7.62
CA ASN A 377 7.34 -20.88 -7.08
C ASN A 377 5.99 -20.81 -7.81
N TYR A 378 5.50 -19.60 -8.05
CA TYR A 378 4.29 -19.37 -8.82
C TYR A 378 4.40 -19.85 -10.27
N ARG A 379 5.52 -19.58 -10.96
CA ARG A 379 5.75 -20.05 -12.33
C ARG A 379 5.82 -21.59 -12.43
N ARG A 380 6.40 -22.26 -11.42
CA ARG A 380 6.59 -23.73 -11.44
C ARG A 380 5.38 -24.51 -10.95
N ARG A 381 4.68 -24.02 -9.92
CA ARG A 381 3.60 -24.76 -9.23
C ARG A 381 2.20 -24.23 -9.50
N GLY A 382 2.08 -23.03 -10.05
CA GLY A 382 0.80 -22.37 -10.28
C GLY A 382 0.06 -21.96 -9.00
N ASN A 383 0.60 -22.23 -7.80
CA ASN A 383 -0.06 -21.86 -6.54
C ASN A 383 0.43 -20.47 -6.06
N PRO A 384 -0.41 -19.43 -6.11
CA PRO A 384 -0.09 -18.08 -5.64
C PRO A 384 -0.29 -17.91 -4.12
N GLU A 385 -0.88 -18.87 -3.41
CA GLU A 385 -1.36 -18.72 -2.04
C GLU A 385 -0.24 -18.41 -1.03
N GLY A 386 -0.57 -17.57 -0.04
CA GLY A 386 0.37 -17.19 1.03
C GLY A 386 1.45 -16.18 0.61
N ASN A 387 1.48 -15.78 -0.67
CA ASN A 387 2.50 -14.91 -1.25
C ASN A 387 1.87 -13.62 -1.77
N SER A 388 2.15 -12.50 -1.10
CA SER A 388 1.49 -11.21 -1.37
C SER A 388 1.62 -10.71 -2.82
N VAL A 389 2.76 -10.97 -3.48
CA VAL A 389 3.00 -10.46 -4.84
C VAL A 389 2.26 -11.31 -5.87
N THR A 390 2.34 -12.64 -5.76
CA THR A 390 1.73 -13.56 -6.72
C THR A 390 0.21 -13.61 -6.58
N GLN A 391 -0.33 -13.41 -5.37
CA GLN A 391 -1.77 -13.22 -5.18
C GLN A 391 -2.29 -12.00 -5.96
N ARG A 392 -1.59 -10.85 -5.91
CA ARG A 392 -1.98 -9.67 -6.68
C ARG A 392 -1.97 -9.91 -8.18
N LEU A 393 -1.02 -10.70 -8.71
CA LEU A 393 -1.02 -11.08 -10.12
C LEU A 393 -2.27 -11.89 -10.49
N GLU A 394 -2.68 -12.83 -9.64
CA GLU A 394 -3.89 -13.61 -9.86
C GLU A 394 -5.16 -12.77 -9.71
N PHE A 395 -5.19 -11.83 -8.78
CA PHE A 395 -6.28 -10.86 -8.69
C PHE A 395 -6.39 -10.08 -10.00
N TRP A 396 -5.28 -9.57 -10.53
CA TRP A 396 -5.29 -8.82 -11.79
C TRP A 396 -5.68 -9.68 -12.99
N LYS A 397 -5.22 -10.93 -13.06
CA LYS A 397 -5.63 -11.88 -14.12
C LYS A 397 -7.13 -12.14 -14.09
N THR A 398 -7.67 -12.42 -12.91
CA THR A 398 -9.11 -12.63 -12.68
C THR A 398 -9.90 -11.38 -13.08
N THR A 399 -9.43 -10.22 -12.62
CA THR A 399 -10.04 -8.92 -12.92
C THR A 399 -10.05 -8.62 -14.42
N LEU A 400 -8.96 -8.89 -15.13
CA LEU A 400 -8.89 -8.77 -16.59
C LEU A 400 -9.83 -9.76 -17.29
N GLY A 401 -10.07 -10.94 -16.71
CA GLY A 401 -11.08 -11.89 -17.18
C GLY A 401 -12.49 -11.28 -17.17
N VAL A 402 -12.86 -10.62 -16.07
CA VAL A 402 -14.15 -9.92 -15.94
C VAL A 402 -14.24 -8.72 -16.90
N ILE A 403 -13.19 -7.88 -16.98
CA ILE A 403 -13.16 -6.72 -17.89
C ILE A 403 -13.35 -7.17 -19.35
N LYS A 404 -12.76 -8.29 -19.76
CA LYS A 404 -12.91 -8.80 -21.13
C LYS A 404 -14.35 -9.19 -21.47
N LYS A 405 -15.15 -9.62 -20.49
CA LYS A 405 -16.57 -9.95 -20.69
C LYS A 405 -17.43 -8.69 -20.79
N ASN A 406 -17.09 -7.64 -20.04
CA ASN A 406 -17.87 -6.40 -19.95
C ASN A 406 -17.01 -5.14 -20.19
N PRO A 407 -16.37 -4.97 -21.36
CA PRO A 407 -15.29 -4.00 -21.54
C PRO A 407 -15.76 -2.54 -21.57
N LEU A 408 -16.97 -2.25 -22.07
CA LEU A 408 -17.39 -0.88 -22.31
C LEU A 408 -17.97 -0.21 -21.06
N ILE A 409 -18.98 -0.83 -20.46
CA ILE A 409 -19.77 -0.28 -19.34
C ILE A 409 -19.54 -1.00 -18.01
N GLY A 410 -18.76 -2.09 -18.00
CA GLY A 410 -18.49 -2.85 -16.78
C GLY A 410 -19.71 -3.62 -16.29
N VAL A 411 -19.62 -4.09 -15.04
CA VAL A 411 -20.61 -4.99 -14.42
C VAL A 411 -21.61 -4.26 -13.53
N GLY A 412 -21.40 -2.97 -13.26
CA GLY A 412 -22.23 -2.18 -12.36
C GLY A 412 -21.59 -1.97 -10.99
N THR A 413 -22.03 -0.91 -10.31
CA THR A 413 -21.51 -0.41 -9.03
C THR A 413 -21.58 -1.44 -7.89
N GLY A 414 -22.60 -2.29 -7.87
CA GLY A 414 -22.79 -3.27 -6.80
C GLY A 414 -22.11 -4.63 -7.00
N ASP A 415 -21.67 -4.95 -8.21
CA ASP A 415 -21.39 -6.36 -8.58
C ASP A 415 -19.91 -6.72 -8.68
N LEU A 416 -19.01 -5.77 -8.41
CA LEU A 416 -17.55 -5.97 -8.46
C LEU A 416 -17.10 -7.26 -7.78
N GLN A 417 -17.51 -7.50 -6.53
CA GLN A 417 -17.05 -8.69 -5.79
C GLN A 417 -17.73 -9.96 -6.28
N ASN A 418 -19.03 -9.90 -6.64
CA ASN A 418 -19.78 -11.08 -7.09
C ASN A 418 -19.17 -11.63 -8.39
N GLU A 419 -18.87 -10.75 -9.34
CA GLU A 419 -18.29 -11.12 -10.63
C GLU A 419 -16.84 -11.61 -10.51
N LEU A 420 -16.06 -11.03 -9.58
CA LEU A 420 -14.73 -11.54 -9.25
C LEU A 420 -14.80 -12.93 -8.63
N ASP A 421 -15.74 -13.18 -7.71
CA ASP A 421 -15.90 -14.50 -7.06
C ASP A 421 -16.28 -15.58 -8.08
N ILE A 422 -17.17 -15.27 -9.03
CA ILE A 422 -17.52 -16.17 -10.14
C ILE A 422 -16.30 -16.48 -11.02
N GLU A 423 -15.50 -15.47 -11.36
CA GLU A 423 -14.31 -15.67 -12.19
C GLU A 423 -13.19 -16.40 -11.43
N TYR A 424 -13.03 -16.17 -10.12
CA TYR A 424 -12.10 -16.94 -9.29
C TYR A 424 -12.48 -18.43 -9.26
N GLU A 425 -13.77 -18.74 -9.10
CA GLU A 425 -14.26 -20.12 -9.10
C GLU A 425 -13.95 -20.82 -10.42
N LYS A 426 -14.14 -20.11 -11.54
CA LYS A 426 -13.82 -20.62 -12.88
C LYS A 426 -12.33 -20.87 -13.08
N ILE A 427 -11.47 -20.00 -12.56
CA ILE A 427 -10.01 -20.12 -12.71
C ILE A 427 -9.45 -21.24 -11.81
N GLY A 428 -9.98 -21.38 -10.59
CA GLY A 428 -9.66 -22.51 -9.70
C GLY A 428 -8.22 -22.52 -9.15
N MET A 429 -7.48 -21.41 -9.22
CA MET A 429 -6.06 -21.33 -8.80
C MET A 429 -5.87 -21.01 -7.31
N MET A 430 -6.93 -20.58 -6.61
CA MET A 430 -6.88 -20.12 -5.22
C MET A 430 -8.10 -20.56 -4.44
N SER A 431 -7.90 -20.93 -3.18
CA SER A 431 -8.99 -21.18 -2.24
C SER A 431 -9.75 -19.90 -1.89
N LYS A 432 -11.06 -20.04 -1.65
CA LYS A 432 -12.01 -18.94 -1.39
C LYS A 432 -11.58 -17.96 -0.30
N LYS A 433 -10.83 -18.42 0.71
CA LYS A 433 -10.30 -17.57 1.79
C LYS A 433 -9.33 -16.48 1.32
N TYR A 434 -8.79 -16.61 0.12
CA TYR A 434 -7.85 -15.64 -0.47
C TYR A 434 -8.48 -14.81 -1.60
N TRP A 435 -9.77 -14.98 -1.91
CA TRP A 435 -10.44 -14.18 -2.93
C TRP A 435 -10.65 -12.77 -2.39
N LEU A 436 -10.04 -11.80 -3.05
CA LEU A 436 -10.06 -10.40 -2.66
C LEU A 436 -10.25 -9.52 -3.90
N LYS A 437 -10.47 -8.23 -3.65
CA LYS A 437 -10.45 -7.18 -4.67
C LYS A 437 -9.06 -7.07 -5.33
N PRO A 438 -8.98 -6.40 -6.49
CA PRO A 438 -7.75 -6.31 -7.28
C PRO A 438 -6.58 -5.61 -6.57
N HIS A 439 -6.83 -4.91 -5.45
CA HIS A 439 -5.85 -4.01 -4.83
C HIS A 439 -5.28 -3.03 -5.85
N ASN A 440 -6.16 -2.50 -6.70
CA ASN A 440 -5.82 -1.55 -7.75
C ASN A 440 -7.10 -0.81 -8.11
N GLU A 441 -7.16 0.46 -7.71
CA GLU A 441 -8.36 1.30 -7.88
C GLU A 441 -8.76 1.40 -9.36
N TYR A 442 -7.79 1.50 -10.27
CA TYR A 442 -8.08 1.61 -11.71
C TYR A 442 -8.72 0.35 -12.27
N LEU A 443 -8.24 -0.83 -11.85
CA LEU A 443 -8.84 -2.10 -12.24
C LEU A 443 -10.23 -2.30 -11.61
N SER A 444 -10.40 -1.91 -10.34
CA SER A 444 -11.71 -1.91 -9.68
C SER A 444 -12.71 -1.01 -10.43
N ILE A 445 -12.33 0.21 -10.78
CA ILE A 445 -13.16 1.13 -11.57
C ILE A 445 -13.45 0.55 -12.97
N ALA A 446 -12.47 -0.07 -13.62
CA ALA A 446 -12.65 -0.68 -14.94
C ALA A 446 -13.62 -1.85 -14.92
N VAL A 447 -13.61 -2.70 -13.89
CA VAL A 447 -14.64 -3.75 -13.74
C VAL A 447 -16.00 -3.12 -13.49
N THR A 448 -16.08 -2.18 -12.57
CA THR A 448 -17.34 -1.60 -12.13
C THR A 448 -18.04 -0.78 -13.22
N THR A 449 -17.29 0.03 -13.95
CA THR A 449 -17.82 1.06 -14.87
C THR A 449 -17.35 0.89 -16.33
N GLY A 450 -16.54 -0.12 -16.60
CA GLY A 450 -15.94 -0.36 -17.90
C GLY A 450 -14.80 0.59 -18.24
N LEU A 451 -14.20 0.41 -19.41
CA LEU A 451 -13.13 1.27 -19.90
C LEU A 451 -13.60 2.70 -20.18
N ALA A 452 -14.89 2.90 -20.51
CA ALA A 452 -15.46 4.23 -20.68
C ALA A 452 -15.48 5.00 -19.34
N GLY A 453 -15.96 4.35 -18.27
CA GLY A 453 -15.95 4.94 -16.93
C GLY A 453 -14.53 5.15 -16.39
N LEU A 454 -13.60 4.22 -16.65
CA LEU A 454 -12.19 4.42 -16.31
C LEU A 454 -11.57 5.64 -17.02
N LEU A 455 -11.80 5.79 -18.33
CA LEU A 455 -11.29 6.93 -19.08
C LEU A 455 -11.86 8.25 -18.55
N PHE A 456 -13.15 8.27 -18.22
CA PHE A 456 -13.78 9.43 -17.60
C PHE A 456 -13.19 9.72 -16.21
N PHE A 457 -12.98 8.69 -15.39
CA PHE A 457 -12.33 8.83 -14.09
C PHE A 457 -10.92 9.41 -14.21
N LEU A 458 -10.10 8.93 -15.15
CA LEU A 458 -8.77 9.47 -15.42
C LEU A 458 -8.83 10.94 -15.86
N THR A 459 -9.81 11.29 -16.69
CA THR A 459 -10.05 12.70 -17.07
C THR A 459 -10.32 13.55 -15.83
N CYS A 460 -11.21 13.10 -14.94
CA CYS A 460 -11.53 13.79 -13.69
C CYS A 460 -10.37 13.84 -12.69
N LEU A 461 -9.39 12.94 -12.82
CA LEU A 461 -8.21 12.90 -11.97
C LEU A 461 -7.17 13.95 -12.39
N PHE A 462 -6.90 14.08 -13.69
CA PHE A 462 -5.83 14.94 -14.21
C PHE A 462 -6.30 16.35 -14.61
N VAL A 463 -7.43 16.47 -15.29
CA VAL A 463 -7.87 17.75 -15.88
C VAL A 463 -8.12 18.86 -14.85
N PRO A 464 -8.71 18.63 -13.66
CA PRO A 464 -8.95 19.69 -12.68
C PRO A 464 -7.70 20.47 -12.26
N ALA A 465 -6.56 19.77 -12.17
CA ALA A 465 -5.27 20.35 -11.79
C ALA A 465 -4.66 21.25 -12.88
N PHE A 466 -4.86 20.89 -14.14
CA PHE A 466 -4.43 21.70 -15.27
C PHE A 466 -5.31 22.95 -15.40
N LEU A 467 -6.63 22.81 -15.29
CA LEU A 467 -7.57 23.92 -15.38
C LEU A 467 -7.39 24.95 -14.25
N SER A 468 -6.98 24.51 -13.05
CA SER A 468 -6.69 25.42 -11.93
C SER A 468 -5.27 26.00 -11.94
N GLY A 469 -4.40 25.56 -12.86
CA GLY A 469 -2.99 25.96 -12.89
C GLY A 469 -2.16 25.46 -11.70
N LYS A 470 -2.67 24.52 -10.89
CA LYS A 470 -2.02 24.01 -9.67
C LYS A 470 -1.29 22.67 -9.86
N MET A 471 -1.23 22.12 -11.07
CA MET A 471 -0.58 20.83 -11.35
C MET A 471 0.87 20.74 -10.80
N PHE A 472 1.61 21.85 -10.83
CA PHE A 472 2.99 21.92 -10.32
C PHE A 472 3.11 22.65 -8.97
N ASP A 473 1.99 22.99 -8.32
CA ASP A 473 2.02 23.48 -6.95
C ASP A 473 2.60 22.41 -6.03
N TYR A 474 3.52 22.78 -5.13
CA TYR A 474 4.23 21.82 -4.30
C TYR A 474 3.28 20.90 -3.49
N PHE A 475 2.28 21.49 -2.84
CA PHE A 475 1.36 20.72 -1.98
C PHE A 475 0.47 19.81 -2.83
N TYR A 476 -0.10 20.34 -3.91
CA TYR A 476 -0.93 19.53 -4.80
C TYR A 476 -0.13 18.42 -5.48
N ALA A 477 1.01 18.73 -6.09
CA ALA A 477 1.81 17.77 -6.84
C ALA A 477 2.31 16.61 -5.96
N THR A 478 2.82 16.91 -4.75
CA THR A 478 3.28 15.86 -3.82
C THR A 478 2.13 14.96 -3.38
N PHE A 479 1.01 15.54 -2.95
CA PHE A 479 -0.20 14.78 -2.62
C PHE A 479 -0.73 13.96 -3.81
N PHE A 480 -0.77 14.55 -4.99
CA PHE A 480 -1.35 13.93 -6.18
C PHE A 480 -0.53 12.71 -6.61
N ILE A 481 0.80 12.81 -6.61
CA ILE A 481 1.68 11.65 -6.87
C ILE A 481 1.47 10.56 -5.80
N ILE A 482 1.37 10.93 -4.51
CA ILE A 482 1.08 9.96 -3.43
C ILE A 482 -0.25 9.23 -3.68
N ALA A 483 -1.30 9.97 -4.04
CA ALA A 483 -2.61 9.41 -4.31
C ALA A 483 -2.61 8.47 -5.53
N LEU A 484 -1.99 8.89 -6.65
CA LEU A 484 -1.88 8.10 -7.88
C LEU A 484 -1.14 6.78 -7.63
N LEU A 485 0.03 6.84 -7.00
CA LEU A 485 0.84 5.66 -6.72
C LEU A 485 0.15 4.71 -5.73
N CYS A 486 -0.61 5.24 -4.77
CA CYS A 486 -1.40 4.41 -3.89
C CYS A 486 -2.52 3.67 -4.63
N MET A 487 -3.22 4.36 -5.53
CA MET A 487 -4.30 3.78 -6.33
C MET A 487 -3.84 2.61 -7.23
N LEU A 488 -2.55 2.54 -7.57
CA LEU A 488 -1.98 1.38 -8.28
C LEU A 488 -1.88 0.11 -7.43
N THR A 489 -1.86 0.25 -6.11
CA THR A 489 -1.57 -0.85 -5.17
C THR A 489 -2.66 -1.11 -4.14
N GLU A 490 -3.67 -0.25 -4.06
CA GLU A 490 -4.79 -0.34 -3.14
C GLU A 490 -6.07 0.28 -3.73
N ASP A 491 -7.22 -0.29 -3.36
CA ASP A 491 -8.55 0.26 -3.67
C ASP A 491 -8.83 1.47 -2.75
N THR A 492 -8.25 2.62 -3.10
CA THR A 492 -8.23 3.83 -2.28
C THR A 492 -9.60 4.45 -2.08
N LEU A 493 -10.46 4.45 -3.10
CA LEU A 493 -11.81 5.00 -3.01
C LEU A 493 -12.84 3.96 -2.51
N GLY A 494 -12.38 2.77 -2.15
CA GLY A 494 -13.20 1.72 -1.55
C GLY A 494 -13.46 1.88 -0.04
N THR A 495 -12.86 2.89 0.62
CA THR A 495 -13.06 3.13 2.06
C THR A 495 -13.31 4.60 2.35
N GLN A 496 -14.12 4.90 3.38
CA GLN A 496 -14.45 6.29 3.76
C GLN A 496 -13.21 7.15 3.98
N ALA A 497 -12.22 6.66 4.74
CA ALA A 497 -10.96 7.36 4.98
C ALA A 497 -10.16 7.67 3.71
N GLY A 498 -10.15 6.74 2.73
CA GLY A 498 -9.40 6.91 1.49
C GLY A 498 -10.09 7.86 0.51
N VAL A 499 -11.41 7.78 0.38
CA VAL A 499 -12.21 8.74 -0.40
C VAL A 499 -12.10 10.14 0.19
N THR A 500 -12.22 10.25 1.51
CA THR A 500 -12.16 11.54 2.21
C THR A 500 -10.76 12.14 2.07
N PHE A 501 -9.70 11.34 2.25
CA PHE A 501 -8.32 11.74 2.00
C PHE A 501 -8.12 12.32 0.59
N PHE A 502 -8.51 11.55 -0.44
CA PHE A 502 -8.34 11.98 -1.82
C PHE A 502 -9.11 13.27 -2.11
N THR A 503 -10.38 13.33 -1.71
CA THR A 503 -11.25 14.46 -2.05
C THR A 503 -10.89 15.72 -1.26
N PHE A 504 -10.63 15.58 0.05
CA PHE A 504 -10.29 16.69 0.94
C PHE A 504 -9.02 17.39 0.46
N PHE A 505 -7.91 16.66 0.28
CA PHE A 505 -6.66 17.27 -0.13
C PHE A 505 -6.72 17.80 -1.57
N SER A 506 -7.42 17.12 -2.48
CA SER A 506 -7.67 17.67 -3.83
C SER A 506 -8.37 19.03 -3.74
N CYS A 507 -9.47 19.14 -2.97
CA CYS A 507 -10.23 20.38 -2.89
C CYS A 507 -9.49 21.49 -2.12
N VAL A 508 -8.83 21.15 -1.01
CA VAL A 508 -8.09 22.12 -0.20
C VAL A 508 -6.95 22.74 -1.00
N PHE A 509 -6.18 21.92 -1.73
CA PHE A 509 -5.03 22.41 -2.50
C PHE A 509 -5.43 23.06 -3.83
N LEU A 510 -6.56 22.67 -4.45
CA LEU A 510 -7.01 23.27 -5.71
C LEU A 510 -7.84 24.55 -5.52
N PHE A 511 -8.67 24.63 -4.47
CA PHE A 511 -9.71 25.67 -4.36
C PHE A 511 -9.67 26.48 -3.07
N ALA A 512 -9.25 25.88 -1.95
CA ALA A 512 -9.36 26.55 -0.65
C ALA A 512 -8.24 27.54 -0.38
N ARG A 513 -7.04 27.36 -0.95
CA ARG A 513 -5.89 28.24 -0.67
C ARG A 513 -5.98 29.53 -1.46
N GLU A 514 -5.74 30.67 -0.81
CA GLU A 514 -5.43 31.91 -1.52
C GLU A 514 -4.13 31.75 -2.35
N ASP A 515 -4.04 32.49 -3.46
CA ASP A 515 -2.94 32.38 -4.42
C ASP A 515 -1.63 32.97 -3.90
#